data_AF-A0A6N9PBZ6-F1
#
_entry.id   AF-A0A6N9PBZ6-F1
#
_cell.length_a   1.000
_cell.length_b   1.000
_cell.length_c   1.000
_cell.angle_alpha   90.00
_cell.angle_beta   90.00
_cell.angle_gamma   90.00
#
_symmetry.space_group_name_H-M   'P 1'
#
loop_
_entity.id
_entity.type
_entity.pdbx_description
1 polymer ?
#
loop_
_entity_poly.entity_id
_entity_poly.type
_entity_poly.pdbx_seq_one_letter_code
_entity_poly.pdbx_strand_id
1 'polypeptide(L)'
;IFKDTHPAIVDEETWNVVQRLRETKRVKERIGGEPNPLTGVLYCADCGQKMYHKQGSTGRPNHPHHEYVCSSYRHYSRSCTCHYIRVSVVESLVLEAIRRISGYVRENEAEFIERVREKSSLQQEAAVKESRKKLSKAKRRREEIGGLIKKLYETYATGKIPENHFSELLTGYDTEQKTLDGEIERLQAEIDRYNTDSVRADKFIELVKRHTEFTEFSASLLNEFVEKIIVHEATKVNGVREQEVEIYLNFIGKFDLLEQEEQPEETPVRKSKKKRRHEMTEEQRAALRERDKVRYARKVAAKKAAEEAQRAAILKGTAYEIRPQEAGAAHAAI
;
A
#
# COMPACT_ATOMS: atom_id res chain seq x y z
N ILE A 1 9.40 4.91 -32.76
CA ILE A 1 10.42 4.19 -31.97
C ILE A 1 10.37 2.75 -32.43
N PHE A 2 11.43 2.22 -33.06
CA PHE A 2 11.51 0.80 -33.40
C PHE A 2 11.96 0.03 -32.16
N LYS A 3 11.18 -0.98 -31.75
CA LYS A 3 11.51 -1.82 -30.60
C LYS A 3 12.50 -2.91 -31.01
N ASP A 4 13.26 -3.44 -30.04
CA ASP A 4 14.06 -4.66 -30.16
C ASP A 4 15.13 -4.69 -31.26
N THR A 5 15.65 -3.53 -31.65
CA THR A 5 16.72 -3.42 -32.66
C THR A 5 18.10 -3.80 -32.09
N HIS A 6 18.23 -3.83 -30.77
CA HIS A 6 19.43 -4.28 -30.06
C HIS A 6 19.01 -5.12 -28.84
N PRO A 7 19.88 -6.04 -28.36
CA PRO A 7 19.62 -6.74 -27.11
C PRO A 7 19.41 -5.74 -25.96
N ALA A 8 18.39 -5.98 -25.14
CA ALA A 8 18.11 -5.17 -23.97
C ALA A 8 19.18 -5.42 -22.89
N ILE A 9 19.74 -4.34 -22.34
CA ILE A 9 20.74 -4.41 -21.26
C ILE A 9 20.05 -4.61 -19.91
N VAL A 10 18.83 -4.07 -19.77
CA VAL A 10 18.00 -4.13 -18.57
C VAL A 10 16.64 -4.66 -18.99
N ASP A 11 16.04 -5.52 -18.17
CA ASP A 11 14.70 -6.03 -18.43
C ASP A 11 13.66 -4.89 -18.37
N GLU A 12 12.61 -5.01 -19.18
CA GLU A 12 11.59 -3.97 -19.33
C GLU A 12 10.88 -3.63 -18.01
N GLU A 13 10.81 -4.59 -17.09
CA GLU A 13 10.10 -4.43 -15.81
C GLU A 13 10.93 -3.66 -14.79
N THR A 14 12.21 -4.00 -14.61
CA THR A 14 13.16 -3.21 -13.83
C THR A 14 13.23 -1.79 -14.38
N TRP A 15 13.23 -1.64 -15.70
CA TRP A 15 13.13 -0.32 -16.33
C TRP A 15 11.86 0.42 -15.91
N ASN A 16 10.69 -0.22 -16.00
CA ASN A 16 9.41 0.36 -15.62
C ASN A 16 9.33 0.74 -14.13
N VAL A 17 9.87 -0.11 -13.23
CA VAL A 17 9.97 0.20 -11.80
C VAL A 17 10.82 1.44 -11.57
N VAL A 18 11.98 1.54 -12.23
CA VAL A 18 12.87 2.71 -12.11
C VAL A 18 12.21 3.97 -12.67
N GLN A 19 11.50 3.89 -13.80
CA GLN A 19 10.75 5.03 -14.34
C GLN A 19 9.68 5.51 -13.34
N ARG A 20 8.89 4.60 -12.77
CA ARG A 20 7.88 4.91 -11.74
C ARG A 20 8.50 5.57 -10.51
N LEU A 21 9.66 5.09 -10.05
CA LEU A 21 10.40 5.70 -8.94
C LEU A 21 10.90 7.11 -9.29
N ARG A 22 11.31 7.35 -10.54
CA ARG A 22 11.80 8.65 -11.01
C ARG A 22 10.71 9.70 -11.18
N GLU A 23 9.47 9.29 -11.49
CA GLU A 23 8.32 10.21 -11.55
C GLU A 23 8.10 10.95 -10.24
N THR A 24 8.42 10.32 -9.11
CA THR A 24 8.32 10.95 -7.80
C THR A 24 9.67 11.46 -7.35
N LYS A 25 9.89 12.78 -7.41
CA LYS A 25 11.06 13.41 -6.79
C LYS A 25 11.04 13.19 -5.28
N ARG A 26 11.83 12.22 -4.80
CA ARG A 26 12.12 12.05 -3.37
C ARG A 26 13.00 13.23 -2.92
N VAL A 27 12.37 14.25 -2.34
CA VAL A 27 13.09 15.38 -1.76
C VAL A 27 13.75 14.89 -0.49
N LYS A 28 15.09 14.93 -0.42
CA LYS A 28 15.80 14.78 0.85
C LYS A 28 15.35 15.90 1.78
N GLU A 29 15.03 15.57 3.03
CA GLU A 29 14.77 16.62 4.01
C GLU A 29 15.98 17.55 4.10
N ARG A 30 15.71 18.86 4.23
CA ARG A 30 16.73 19.92 4.19
C ARG A 30 17.83 19.73 5.24
N ILE A 31 17.63 18.91 6.28
CA ILE A 31 18.59 18.64 7.33
C ILE A 31 18.46 17.17 7.79
N GLY A 32 19.42 16.32 7.42
CA GLY A 32 19.77 15.10 8.16
C GLY A 32 18.78 13.93 8.26
N GLY A 33 17.58 14.02 7.70
CA GLY A 33 16.59 12.94 7.72
C GLY A 33 16.79 11.92 6.59
N GLU A 34 16.64 10.63 6.90
CA GLU A 34 16.50 9.59 5.89
C GLU A 34 15.16 9.73 5.16
N PRO A 35 15.12 9.66 3.81
CA PRO A 35 13.87 9.68 3.08
C PRO A 35 12.98 8.51 3.50
N ASN A 36 11.70 8.77 3.81
CA ASN A 36 10.79 7.70 4.17
C ASN A 36 10.61 6.73 2.97
N PRO A 37 10.81 5.41 3.15
CA PRO A 37 10.78 4.41 2.08
C PRO A 37 9.48 4.38 1.27
N LEU A 38 8.36 4.70 1.92
CA LEU A 38 7.00 4.68 1.36
C LEU A 38 6.64 5.95 0.56
N THR A 39 7.57 6.89 0.42
CA THR A 39 7.33 8.16 -0.32
C THR A 39 7.04 7.88 -1.79
N GLY A 40 5.85 8.30 -2.23
CA GLY A 40 5.40 8.16 -3.63
C GLY A 40 4.62 6.89 -3.93
N VAL A 41 4.45 6.01 -2.95
CA VAL A 41 3.78 4.70 -3.12
C VAL A 41 2.34 4.72 -2.59
N LEU A 42 2.02 5.60 -1.63
CA LEU A 42 0.68 5.72 -1.06
C LEU A 42 -0.22 6.66 -1.85
N TYR A 43 -1.46 6.23 -2.05
CA TYR A 43 -2.54 6.95 -2.72
C TYR A 43 -3.79 6.96 -1.84
N CYS A 44 -4.55 8.06 -1.92
CA CYS A 44 -5.86 8.18 -1.30
C CYS A 44 -6.91 7.45 -2.15
N ALA A 45 -7.78 6.63 -1.53
CA ALA A 45 -8.87 5.95 -2.23
C ALA A 45 -9.88 6.93 -2.86
N ASP A 46 -10.27 7.97 -2.13
CA ASP A 46 -11.37 8.85 -2.53
C ASP A 46 -10.99 9.83 -3.65
N CYS A 47 -9.80 10.43 -3.57
CA CYS A 47 -9.38 11.45 -4.54
C CYS A 47 -8.29 10.96 -5.50
N GLY A 48 -7.76 9.75 -5.32
CA GLY A 48 -6.70 9.17 -6.14
C GLY A 48 -5.34 9.88 -6.05
N GLN A 49 -5.22 10.95 -5.25
CA GLN A 49 -3.98 11.71 -5.13
C GLN A 49 -2.98 11.02 -4.20
N LYS A 50 -1.68 11.29 -4.43
CA LYS A 50 -0.58 10.77 -3.60
C LYS A 50 -0.68 11.27 -2.16
N MET A 51 -0.29 10.44 -1.19
CA MET A 51 -0.17 10.85 0.21
C MET A 51 1.24 11.38 0.50
N TYR A 52 1.32 12.41 1.33
CA TYR A 52 2.56 13.07 1.71
C TYR A 52 2.99 12.65 3.13
N HIS A 53 4.28 12.40 3.31
CA HIS A 53 4.85 12.12 4.62
C HIS A 53 4.90 13.38 5.49
N LYS A 54 4.14 13.40 6.56
CA LYS A 54 4.11 14.46 7.57
C LYS A 54 4.86 13.97 8.81
N GLN A 55 5.93 14.66 9.17
CA GLN A 55 6.56 14.47 10.47
C GLN A 55 5.61 14.93 11.58
N GLY A 56 5.32 14.04 12.51
CA GLY A 56 4.53 14.39 13.70
C GLY A 56 5.38 15.19 14.67
N SER A 57 4.81 16.27 15.20
CA SER A 57 5.37 16.98 16.36
C SER A 57 4.97 16.32 17.69
N THR A 58 4.07 15.32 17.63
CA THR A 58 3.54 14.58 18.78
C THR A 58 4.19 13.20 18.87
N GLY A 59 4.55 12.75 20.07
CA GLY A 59 5.15 11.44 20.31
C GLY A 59 6.14 11.46 21.49
N ARG A 60 6.83 10.35 21.73
CA ARG A 60 7.98 10.35 22.64
C ARG A 60 9.15 11.03 21.91
N PRO A 61 10.07 11.71 22.61
CA PRO A 61 11.21 12.39 21.98
C PRO A 61 12.01 11.50 21.00
N ASN A 62 12.07 10.19 21.26
CA ASN A 62 12.81 9.23 20.43
C ASN A 62 11.95 8.55 19.34
N HIS A 63 10.62 8.66 19.39
CA HIS A 63 9.68 8.05 18.43
C HIS A 63 8.52 9.01 18.14
N PRO A 64 8.72 9.95 17.20
CA PRO A 64 7.65 10.84 16.75
C PRO A 64 6.56 10.04 16.03
N HIS A 65 5.31 10.47 16.15
CA HIS A 65 4.20 9.88 15.40
C HIS A 65 4.20 10.41 13.97
N HIS A 66 5.01 9.80 13.10
CA HIS A 66 5.00 10.10 11.67
C HIS A 66 3.72 9.59 11.00
N GLU A 67 3.16 10.39 10.10
CA GLU A 67 1.87 10.13 9.45
C GLU A 67 1.94 10.41 7.95
N TYR A 68 1.27 9.60 7.14
CA TYR A 68 0.95 9.92 5.76
C TYR A 68 -0.40 10.62 5.70
N VAL A 69 -0.48 11.75 4.99
CA VAL A 69 -1.70 12.55 4.85
C VAL A 69 -2.00 12.77 3.38
N CYS A 70 -3.28 12.68 2.99
CA CYS A 70 -3.72 12.99 1.64
C CYS A 70 -3.29 14.40 1.19
N SER A 71 -2.69 14.49 0.00
CA SER A 71 -2.19 15.77 -0.54
C SER A 71 -3.31 16.77 -0.84
N SER A 72 -4.45 16.33 -1.40
CA SER A 72 -5.63 17.18 -1.63
C SER A 72 -6.09 17.89 -0.35
N TYR A 73 -6.16 17.13 0.75
CA TYR A 73 -6.52 17.69 2.05
C TYR A 73 -5.47 18.69 2.55
N ARG A 74 -4.18 18.34 2.44
CA ARG A 74 -3.08 19.23 2.83
C ARG A 74 -3.06 20.56 2.06
N HIS A 75 -3.39 20.52 0.77
CA HIS A 75 -3.45 21.70 -0.10
C HIS A 75 -4.82 22.39 -0.09
N TYR A 76 -5.73 21.99 0.80
CA TYR A 76 -7.07 22.56 0.96
C TYR A 76 -7.89 22.58 -0.34
N SER A 77 -7.71 21.61 -1.25
CA SER A 77 -8.36 21.58 -2.56
C SER A 77 -9.86 21.24 -2.51
N ARG A 78 -10.48 21.15 -1.32
CA ARG A 78 -11.88 20.74 -1.05
C ARG A 78 -12.31 19.38 -1.63
N SER A 79 -11.41 18.65 -2.30
CA SER A 79 -11.72 17.43 -3.05
C SER A 79 -11.56 16.13 -2.24
N CYS A 80 -11.23 16.22 -0.95
CA CYS A 80 -11.02 15.06 -0.08
C CYS A 80 -11.14 15.44 1.41
N THR A 81 -11.54 14.49 2.26
CA THR A 81 -11.53 14.64 3.73
C THR A 81 -10.12 14.38 4.30
N CYS A 82 -9.97 14.43 5.62
CA CYS A 82 -8.69 14.25 6.33
C CYS A 82 -8.26 12.77 6.35
N HIS A 83 -7.81 12.25 5.21
CA HIS A 83 -7.28 10.90 5.13
C HIS A 83 -5.85 10.87 5.64
N TYR A 84 -5.62 10.10 6.68
CA TYR A 84 -4.29 9.88 7.21
C TYR A 84 -4.11 8.46 7.74
N ILE A 85 -2.87 8.00 7.71
CA ILE A 85 -2.45 6.73 8.30
C ILE A 85 -1.05 6.89 8.90
N ARG A 86 -0.79 6.19 10.01
CA ARG A 86 0.53 6.26 10.68
C ARG A 86 1.57 5.47 9.90
N VAL A 87 2.78 5.99 9.80
CA VAL A 87 3.90 5.33 9.09
C VAL A 87 4.11 3.93 9.65
N SER A 88 4.30 3.79 10.96
CA SER A 88 4.54 2.50 11.61
C SER A 88 3.47 1.44 11.35
N VAL A 89 2.21 1.87 11.13
CA VAL A 89 1.09 0.97 10.83
C VAL A 89 1.16 0.49 9.39
N VAL A 90 1.47 1.38 8.44
CA VAL A 90 1.64 0.98 7.03
C VAL A 90 2.83 0.03 6.89
N GLU A 91 3.95 0.35 7.54
CA GLU A 91 5.15 -0.48 7.48
C GLU A 91 4.89 -1.89 8.03
N SER A 92 4.19 -2.01 9.16
CA SER A 92 3.82 -3.31 9.71
C SER A 92 2.86 -4.08 8.80
N LEU A 93 1.84 -3.42 8.24
CA LEU A 93 0.87 -4.06 7.34
C LEU A 93 1.53 -4.57 6.06
N VAL A 94 2.43 -3.79 5.46
CA VAL A 94 3.17 -4.18 4.26
C VAL A 94 4.08 -5.37 4.55
N LEU A 95 4.84 -5.32 5.65
CA LEU A 95 5.74 -6.41 6.03
C LEU A 95 4.96 -7.70 6.30
N GLU A 96 3.83 -7.61 6.98
CA GLU A 96 2.95 -8.74 7.25
C GLU A 96 2.34 -9.32 5.97
N ALA A 97 1.85 -8.47 5.06
CA ALA A 97 1.33 -8.90 3.77
C ALA A 97 2.40 -9.64 2.94
N ILE A 98 3.61 -9.08 2.85
CA ILE A 98 4.74 -9.72 2.15
C ILE A 98 5.07 -11.07 2.80
N ARG A 99 5.17 -11.15 4.13
CA ARG A 99 5.47 -12.40 4.84
C ARG A 99 4.41 -13.47 4.60
N ARG A 100 3.13 -13.12 4.71
CA ARG A 100 2.01 -14.06 4.49
C ARG A 100 2.03 -14.61 3.07
N ILE A 101 2.19 -13.74 2.08
CA ILE A 101 2.18 -14.13 0.66
C ILE A 101 3.44 -14.93 0.31
N SER A 102 4.61 -14.53 0.81
CA SER A 102 5.83 -15.31 0.64
C SER A 102 5.75 -16.69 1.30
N GLY A 103 5.10 -16.80 2.47
CA GLY A 103 4.80 -18.09 3.10
C GLY A 103 3.92 -18.96 2.21
N TYR A 104 2.81 -18.41 1.74
CA TYR A 104 1.88 -19.11 0.85
C TYR A 104 2.53 -19.57 -0.46
N VAL A 105 3.34 -18.73 -1.10
CA VAL A 105 4.08 -19.08 -2.33
C VAL A 105 5.03 -20.24 -2.10
N ARG A 106 5.70 -20.30 -0.94
CA ARG A 106 6.63 -21.39 -0.61
C ARG A 106 5.92 -22.72 -0.36
N GLU A 107 4.73 -22.67 0.22
CA GLU A 107 3.95 -23.88 0.53
C GLU A 107 3.17 -24.39 -0.70
N ASN A 108 2.62 -23.48 -1.50
CA ASN A 108 1.69 -23.80 -2.59
C ASN A 108 2.01 -23.02 -3.88
N GLU A 109 3.20 -23.23 -4.44
CA GLU A 109 3.67 -22.53 -5.67
C GLU A 109 2.70 -22.72 -6.85
N ALA A 110 2.24 -23.95 -7.10
CA ALA A 110 1.33 -24.24 -8.21
C ALA A 110 -0.05 -23.60 -8.02
N GLU A 111 -0.61 -23.65 -6.81
CA GLU A 111 -1.91 -23.03 -6.50
C GLU A 111 -1.82 -21.49 -6.56
N PHE A 112 -0.68 -20.92 -6.20
CA PHE A 112 -0.43 -19.49 -6.34
C PHE A 112 -0.46 -19.05 -7.80
N ILE A 113 0.22 -19.77 -8.69
CA ILE A 113 0.19 -19.48 -10.13
C ILE A 113 -1.24 -19.53 -10.66
N GLU A 114 -2.01 -20.56 -10.28
CA GLU A 114 -3.41 -20.70 -10.69
C GLU A 114 -4.29 -19.57 -10.12
N ARG A 115 -4.11 -19.14 -8.86
CA ARG A 115 -4.87 -18.01 -8.30
C ARG A 115 -4.55 -16.67 -8.94
N VAL A 116 -3.27 -16.41 -9.22
CA VAL A 116 -2.86 -15.19 -9.95
C VAL A 116 -3.46 -15.20 -11.35
N ARG A 117 -3.49 -16.38 -12.00
CA ARG A 117 -4.22 -16.58 -13.26
C ARG A 117 -5.70 -16.32 -13.08
N GLU A 118 -6.40 -16.95 -12.14
CA GLU A 118 -7.84 -16.78 -11.88
C GLU A 118 -8.25 -15.32 -11.64
N LYS A 119 -7.50 -14.58 -10.80
CA LYS A 119 -7.76 -13.16 -10.57
C LYS A 119 -7.57 -12.31 -11.84
N SER A 120 -6.71 -12.73 -12.78
CA SER A 120 -6.58 -12.10 -14.11
C SER A 120 -7.56 -12.68 -15.15
N SER A 121 -8.01 -13.93 -14.98
CA SER A 121 -8.61 -14.76 -16.02
C SER A 121 -10.12 -14.93 -15.96
N LEU A 122 -10.81 -14.34 -14.96
CA LEU A 122 -12.27 -14.41 -14.84
C LEU A 122 -13.06 -13.92 -16.07
N GLN A 123 -12.42 -13.36 -17.10
CA GLN A 123 -13.08 -13.00 -18.37
C GLN A 123 -12.55 -13.67 -19.64
N GLN A 124 -11.42 -14.39 -19.67
CA GLN A 124 -10.69 -14.51 -20.95
C GLN A 124 -10.01 -15.82 -21.31
N GLU A 125 -10.13 -16.92 -20.55
CA GLU A 125 -9.49 -18.17 -20.99
C GLU A 125 -10.13 -18.74 -22.27
N ALA A 126 -11.46 -18.68 -22.37
CA ALA A 126 -12.20 -19.01 -23.59
C ALA A 126 -11.86 -18.04 -24.74
N ALA A 127 -11.73 -16.74 -24.44
CA ALA A 127 -11.38 -15.71 -25.41
C ALA A 127 -9.94 -15.87 -25.93
N VAL A 128 -8.97 -16.20 -25.08
CA VAL A 128 -7.58 -16.48 -25.47
C VAL A 128 -7.51 -17.74 -26.32
N LYS A 129 -8.26 -18.78 -25.97
CA LYS A 129 -8.37 -19.99 -26.81
C LYS A 129 -8.98 -19.68 -28.17
N GLU A 130 -9.96 -18.78 -28.22
CA GLU A 130 -10.56 -18.30 -29.47
C GLU A 130 -9.57 -17.43 -30.27
N SER A 131 -8.87 -16.49 -29.65
CA SER A 131 -7.86 -15.64 -30.27
C SER A 131 -6.69 -16.48 -30.81
N ARG A 132 -6.26 -17.54 -30.10
CA ARG A 132 -5.28 -18.53 -30.62
C ARG A 132 -5.78 -19.26 -31.87
N LYS A 133 -7.06 -19.66 -31.90
CA LYS A 133 -7.67 -20.28 -33.09
C LYS A 133 -7.80 -19.30 -34.25
N LYS A 134 -8.16 -18.03 -33.99
CA LYS A 134 -8.22 -16.98 -35.02
C LYS A 134 -6.82 -16.69 -35.58
N LEU A 135 -5.82 -16.60 -34.71
CA LEU A 135 -4.42 -16.39 -35.07
C LEU A 135 -3.92 -17.50 -36.01
N SER A 136 -4.18 -18.77 -35.69
CA SER A 136 -3.75 -19.89 -36.54
C SER A 136 -4.44 -19.89 -37.90
N LYS A 137 -5.74 -19.57 -37.96
CA LYS A 137 -6.48 -19.40 -39.22
C LYS A 137 -5.94 -18.24 -40.05
N ALA A 138 -5.70 -17.09 -39.44
CA ALA A 138 -5.17 -15.91 -40.13
C ALA A 138 -3.76 -16.16 -40.69
N LYS A 139 -2.86 -16.78 -39.91
CA LYS A 139 -1.52 -17.18 -40.38
C LYS A 139 -1.58 -18.16 -41.55
N ARG A 140 -2.43 -19.18 -41.47
CA ARG A 140 -2.63 -20.14 -42.56
C ARG A 140 -3.14 -19.46 -43.83
N ARG A 141 -4.14 -18.59 -43.71
CA ARG A 141 -4.69 -17.84 -44.86
C ARG A 141 -3.64 -16.94 -45.50
N ARG A 142 -2.83 -16.25 -44.70
CA ARG A 142 -1.71 -15.43 -45.19
C ARG A 142 -0.71 -16.26 -46.00
N GLU A 143 -0.36 -17.44 -45.51
CA GLU A 143 0.55 -18.36 -46.20
C GLU A 143 -0.06 -18.91 -47.50
N GLU A 144 -1.34 -19.26 -47.49
CA GLU A 144 -2.10 -19.67 -48.68
C GLU A 144 -2.08 -18.56 -49.76
N ILE A 145 -2.31 -17.29 -49.37
CA ILE A 145 -2.22 -16.15 -50.29
C ILE A 145 -0.79 -16.01 -50.83
N GLY A 146 0.24 -16.19 -50.00
CA GLY A 146 1.63 -16.22 -50.47
C GLY A 146 1.89 -17.28 -51.55
N GLY A 147 1.26 -18.45 -51.42
CA GLY A 147 1.29 -19.49 -52.45
C GLY A 147 0.51 -19.13 -53.72
N LEU A 148 -0.65 -18.47 -53.58
CA LEU A 148 -1.48 -18.01 -54.70
C LEU A 148 -0.79 -16.91 -55.50
N ILE A 149 -0.13 -15.96 -54.84
CA ILE A 149 0.65 -14.90 -55.49
C ILE A 149 1.77 -15.50 -56.35
N LYS A 150 2.51 -16.49 -55.85
CA LYS A 150 3.56 -17.19 -56.63
C LYS A 150 3.00 -17.80 -57.91
N LYS A 151 1.88 -18.54 -57.82
CA LYS A 151 1.20 -19.14 -58.98
C LYS A 151 0.67 -18.09 -59.95
N LEU A 152 0.15 -16.97 -59.44
CA LEU A 152 -0.33 -15.85 -60.24
C LEU A 152 0.82 -15.26 -61.09
N TYR A 153 1.99 -15.05 -60.48
CA TYR A 153 3.19 -14.59 -61.19
C TYR A 153 3.63 -15.58 -62.28
N GLU A 154 3.67 -16.88 -62.01
CA GLU A 154 4.01 -17.90 -63.00
C GLU A 154 3.01 -17.93 -64.18
N THR A 155 1.73 -17.75 -63.88
CA THR A 155 0.66 -17.75 -64.90
C THR A 155 0.68 -16.48 -65.76
N TYR A 156 1.06 -15.34 -65.18
CA TYR A 156 1.32 -14.11 -65.92
C TYR A 156 2.56 -14.22 -66.81
N ALA A 157 3.67 -14.76 -66.29
CA ALA A 157 4.90 -14.97 -67.05
C ALA A 157 4.73 -15.91 -68.25
N THR A 158 3.78 -16.86 -68.16
CA THR A 158 3.41 -17.75 -69.29
C THR A 158 2.42 -17.12 -70.28
N GLY A 159 2.03 -15.84 -70.09
CA GLY A 159 1.19 -15.08 -71.00
C GLY A 159 -0.29 -15.45 -70.99
N LYS A 160 -0.74 -16.25 -70.01
CA LYS A 160 -2.13 -16.72 -69.93
C LYS A 160 -3.12 -15.68 -69.37
N ILE A 161 -2.60 -14.62 -68.75
CA ILE A 161 -3.41 -13.57 -68.10
C ILE A 161 -2.94 -12.21 -68.61
N PRO A 162 -3.86 -11.33 -69.04
CA PRO A 162 -3.51 -9.96 -69.42
C PRO A 162 -3.14 -9.11 -68.20
N GLU A 163 -2.28 -8.12 -68.40
CA GLU A 163 -1.69 -7.28 -67.33
C GLU A 163 -2.76 -6.63 -66.43
N ASN A 164 -3.85 -6.13 -67.02
CA ASN A 164 -4.95 -5.51 -66.27
C ASN A 164 -5.55 -6.43 -65.20
N HIS A 165 -5.79 -7.71 -65.52
CA HIS A 165 -6.34 -8.69 -64.58
C HIS A 165 -5.29 -9.12 -63.54
N PHE A 166 -4.02 -9.16 -63.93
CA PHE A 166 -2.93 -9.44 -63.00
C PHE A 166 -2.81 -8.35 -61.93
N SER A 167 -2.80 -7.08 -62.33
CA SER A 167 -2.72 -5.93 -61.41
C SER A 167 -3.91 -5.88 -60.44
N GLU A 168 -5.12 -6.15 -60.92
CA GLU A 168 -6.32 -6.16 -60.09
C GLU A 168 -6.28 -7.28 -59.04
N LEU A 169 -5.95 -8.52 -59.46
CA LEU A 169 -5.83 -9.66 -58.55
C LEU A 169 -4.70 -9.48 -57.52
N LEU A 170 -3.55 -8.97 -57.95
CA LEU A 170 -2.43 -8.71 -57.06
C LEU A 170 -2.79 -7.65 -56.01
N THR A 171 -3.46 -6.58 -56.42
CA THR A 171 -3.93 -5.54 -55.48
C THR A 171 -4.92 -6.12 -54.47
N GLY A 172 -5.84 -6.99 -54.91
CA GLY A 172 -6.74 -7.72 -54.02
C GLY A 172 -5.99 -8.54 -52.98
N TYR A 173 -5.03 -9.36 -53.40
CA TYR A 173 -4.23 -10.17 -52.48
C TYR A 173 -3.36 -9.33 -51.53
N ASP A 174 -2.79 -8.23 -52.00
CA ASP A 174 -2.01 -7.30 -51.16
C ASP A 174 -2.87 -6.64 -50.07
N THR A 175 -4.11 -6.25 -50.41
CA THR A 175 -5.03 -5.69 -49.42
C THR A 175 -5.45 -6.73 -48.39
N GLU A 176 -5.69 -7.98 -48.81
CA GLU A 176 -6.03 -9.08 -47.91
C GLU A 176 -4.84 -9.42 -47.00
N GLN A 177 -3.61 -9.48 -47.52
CA GLN A 177 -2.40 -9.68 -46.72
C GLN A 177 -2.21 -8.58 -45.67
N LYS A 178 -2.33 -7.30 -46.04
CA LYS A 178 -2.22 -6.19 -45.08
C LYS A 178 -3.26 -6.27 -43.97
N THR A 179 -4.49 -6.67 -44.32
CA THR A 179 -5.58 -6.83 -43.34
C THR A 179 -5.28 -7.99 -42.38
N LEU A 180 -4.82 -9.13 -42.92
CA LEU A 180 -4.42 -10.29 -42.13
C LEU A 180 -3.22 -10.00 -41.23
N ASP A 181 -2.25 -9.21 -41.70
CA ASP A 181 -1.08 -8.82 -40.90
C ASP A 181 -1.46 -7.94 -39.71
N GLY A 182 -2.32 -6.94 -39.92
CA GLY A 182 -2.87 -6.14 -38.82
C GLY A 182 -3.69 -6.98 -37.83
N GLU A 183 -4.46 -7.96 -38.33
CA GLU A 183 -5.20 -8.88 -37.47
C GLU A 183 -4.29 -9.82 -36.67
N ILE A 184 -3.23 -10.36 -37.30
CA ILE A 184 -2.23 -11.19 -36.63
C ILE A 184 -1.53 -10.39 -35.53
N GLU A 185 -1.08 -9.17 -35.82
CA GLU A 185 -0.43 -8.29 -34.82
C GLU A 185 -1.36 -8.03 -33.64
N ARG A 186 -2.63 -7.70 -33.90
CA ARG A 186 -3.62 -7.45 -32.85
C ARG A 186 -3.88 -8.69 -31.99
N LEU A 187 -4.11 -9.85 -32.62
CA LEU A 187 -4.38 -11.12 -31.92
C LEU A 187 -3.14 -11.60 -31.14
N GLN A 188 -1.94 -11.42 -31.70
CA GLN A 188 -0.69 -11.75 -31.02
C GLN A 188 -0.49 -10.85 -29.79
N ALA A 189 -0.71 -9.54 -29.92
CA ALA A 189 -0.64 -8.61 -28.80
C ALA A 189 -1.66 -8.93 -27.69
N GLU A 190 -2.85 -9.41 -28.03
CA GLU A 190 -3.86 -9.88 -27.06
C GLU A 190 -3.39 -11.13 -26.30
N ILE A 191 -2.83 -12.11 -27.01
CA ILE A 191 -2.27 -13.34 -26.42
C ILE A 191 -1.03 -13.01 -25.56
N ASP A 192 -0.18 -12.10 -25.99
CA ASP A 192 1.05 -11.73 -25.28
C ASP A 192 0.73 -10.97 -24.00
N ARG A 193 -0.30 -10.10 -23.99
CA ARG A 193 -0.82 -9.49 -22.76
C ARG A 193 -1.22 -10.55 -21.74
N TYR A 194 -1.89 -11.61 -22.18
CA TYR A 194 -2.29 -12.72 -21.30
C TYR A 194 -1.09 -13.53 -20.79
N ASN A 195 -0.14 -13.86 -21.67
CA ASN A 195 1.06 -14.60 -21.27
C ASN A 195 1.95 -13.78 -20.33
N THR A 196 1.93 -12.45 -20.44
CA THR A 196 2.65 -11.55 -19.53
C THR A 196 2.24 -11.80 -18.08
N ASP A 197 0.98 -12.18 -17.81
CA ASP A 197 0.53 -12.47 -16.44
C ASP A 197 1.09 -13.79 -15.88
N SER A 198 1.30 -14.81 -16.72
CA SER A 198 2.02 -16.02 -16.29
C SER A 198 3.48 -15.72 -16.00
N VAL A 199 4.13 -14.93 -16.87
CA VAL A 199 5.52 -14.50 -16.68
C VAL A 199 5.66 -13.64 -15.42
N ARG A 200 4.65 -12.81 -15.10
CA ARG A 200 4.61 -12.02 -13.87
C ARG A 200 4.54 -12.88 -12.61
N ALA A 201 3.70 -13.93 -12.60
CA ALA A 201 3.61 -14.86 -11.47
C ALA A 201 4.95 -15.58 -11.23
N ASP A 202 5.58 -16.09 -12.30
CA ASP A 202 6.88 -16.77 -12.22
C ASP A 202 7.98 -15.86 -11.67
N LYS A 203 7.99 -14.59 -12.09
CA LYS A 203 8.95 -13.59 -11.59
C LYS A 203 8.71 -13.21 -10.13
N PHE A 204 7.46 -13.13 -9.69
CA PHE A 204 7.15 -12.91 -8.28
C PHE A 204 7.65 -14.08 -7.42
N ILE A 205 7.50 -15.32 -7.91
CA ILE A 205 8.04 -16.51 -7.23
C ILE A 205 9.56 -16.46 -7.14
N GLU A 206 10.24 -16.07 -8.23
CA GLU A 206 11.70 -15.91 -8.23
C GLU A 206 12.15 -14.86 -7.19
N LEU A 207 11.41 -13.75 -7.10
CA LEU A 207 11.65 -12.67 -6.15
C LEU A 207 11.45 -13.12 -4.69
N VAL A 208 10.41 -13.93 -4.41
CA VAL A 208 10.19 -14.57 -3.10
C VAL A 208 11.32 -15.56 -2.79
N LYS A 209 11.77 -16.37 -3.76
CA LYS A 209 12.87 -17.34 -3.56
C LYS A 209 14.21 -16.65 -3.25
N ARG A 210 14.43 -15.44 -3.79
CA ARG A 210 15.65 -14.65 -3.55
C ARG A 210 15.71 -14.06 -2.14
N HIS A 211 14.57 -13.72 -1.55
CA HIS A 211 14.47 -13.10 -0.23
C HIS A 211 13.89 -14.11 0.79
N THR A 212 14.78 -14.85 1.45
CA THR A 212 14.42 -15.94 2.38
C THR A 212 13.96 -15.46 3.77
N GLU A 213 14.40 -14.29 4.22
CA GLU A 213 14.04 -13.74 5.53
C GLU A 213 13.67 -12.26 5.44
N PHE A 214 12.39 -11.95 5.64
CA PHE A 214 11.89 -10.57 5.72
C PHE A 214 11.96 -10.06 7.16
N THR A 215 13.17 -9.91 7.71
CA THR A 215 13.37 -9.45 9.10
C THR A 215 13.25 -7.93 9.22
N GLU A 216 13.82 -7.17 8.29
CA GLU A 216 13.86 -5.72 8.32
C GLU A 216 13.09 -5.07 7.16
N PHE A 217 12.35 -4.01 7.49
CA PHE A 217 11.65 -3.19 6.53
C PHE A 217 12.63 -2.25 5.81
N SER A 218 13.09 -2.65 4.63
CA SER A 218 14.01 -1.83 3.82
C SER A 218 13.30 -1.15 2.65
N ALA A 219 13.79 0.02 2.26
CA ALA A 219 13.28 0.75 1.10
C ALA A 219 13.40 -0.07 -0.20
N SER A 220 14.46 -0.88 -0.33
CA SER A 220 14.70 -1.72 -1.49
C SER A 220 13.65 -2.82 -1.60
N LEU A 221 13.41 -3.55 -0.49
CA LEU A 221 12.37 -4.56 -0.41
C LEU A 221 11.00 -3.98 -0.81
N LEU A 222 10.69 -2.78 -0.33
CA LEU A 222 9.43 -2.15 -0.66
C LEU A 222 9.27 -1.84 -2.15
N ASN A 223 10.28 -1.25 -2.77
CA ASN A 223 10.20 -0.90 -4.18
C ASN A 223 10.15 -2.14 -5.09
N GLU A 224 10.73 -3.26 -4.63
CA GLU A 224 10.72 -4.55 -5.31
C GLU A 224 9.38 -5.28 -5.19
N PHE A 225 8.74 -5.25 -4.02
CA PHE A 225 7.51 -6.01 -3.77
C PHE A 225 6.22 -5.20 -3.93
N VAL A 226 6.24 -3.88 -3.71
CA VAL A 226 5.02 -3.04 -3.65
C VAL A 226 4.93 -2.09 -4.84
N GLU A 227 3.82 -2.15 -5.56
CA GLU A 227 3.49 -1.23 -6.65
C GLU A 227 2.85 0.06 -6.14
N LYS A 228 1.77 -0.08 -5.37
CA LYS A 228 1.00 1.04 -4.81
C LYS A 228 0.23 0.58 -3.58
N ILE A 229 -0.04 1.51 -2.67
CA ILE A 229 -0.86 1.28 -1.49
C ILE A 229 -2.00 2.29 -1.53
N ILE A 230 -3.24 1.81 -1.45
CA ILE A 230 -4.44 2.64 -1.43
C ILE A 230 -4.97 2.68 0.01
N VAL A 231 -5.16 3.89 0.53
CA VAL A 231 -5.64 4.12 1.89
C VAL A 231 -7.04 4.72 1.85
N HIS A 232 -7.98 4.03 2.50
CA HIS A 232 -9.37 4.46 2.63
C HIS A 232 -9.59 5.38 3.83
N GLU A 233 -10.78 6.00 3.86
CA GLU A 233 -11.22 6.78 5.01
C GLU A 233 -11.32 5.88 6.27
N ALA A 234 -10.88 6.41 7.41
CA ALA A 234 -10.99 5.68 8.66
C ALA A 234 -12.40 5.84 9.25
N THR A 235 -13.10 4.72 9.43
CA THR A 235 -14.42 4.68 10.07
C THR A 235 -14.28 4.36 11.56
N LYS A 236 -15.28 4.76 12.35
CA LYS A 236 -15.34 4.41 13.78
C LYS A 236 -16.52 3.49 14.00
N VAL A 237 -16.24 2.20 14.19
CA VAL A 237 -17.23 1.19 14.54
C VAL A 237 -17.02 0.85 16.02
N ASN A 238 -18.07 0.98 16.84
CA ASN A 238 -18.04 0.64 18.28
C ASN A 238 -16.93 1.34 19.11
N GLY A 239 -16.47 2.52 18.69
CA GLY A 239 -15.40 3.27 19.35
C GLY A 239 -13.97 2.81 19.01
N VAL A 240 -13.83 1.80 18.14
CA VAL A 240 -12.57 1.38 17.53
C VAL A 240 -12.42 2.09 16.18
N ARG A 241 -11.20 2.55 15.86
CA ARG A 241 -10.89 3.14 14.57
C ARG A 241 -10.50 2.01 13.62
N GLU A 242 -11.33 1.76 12.62
CA GLU A 242 -11.07 0.80 11.54
C GLU A 242 -10.70 1.58 10.28
N GLN A 243 -9.78 1.04 9.49
CA GLN A 243 -9.32 1.68 8.26
C GLN A 243 -8.88 0.61 7.29
N GLU A 244 -9.50 0.60 6.11
CA GLU A 244 -9.14 -0.32 5.04
C GLU A 244 -7.88 0.19 4.32
N VAL A 245 -6.95 -0.74 4.04
CA VAL A 245 -5.71 -0.47 3.31
C VAL A 245 -5.56 -1.55 2.26
N GLU A 246 -5.52 -1.16 0.99
CA GLU A 246 -5.29 -2.08 -0.12
C GLU A 246 -3.82 -2.01 -0.54
N ILE A 247 -3.15 -3.15 -0.55
CA ILE A 247 -1.75 -3.25 -0.95
C ILE A 247 -1.70 -3.93 -2.31
N TYR A 248 -1.19 -3.22 -3.31
CA TYR A 248 -0.92 -3.77 -4.63
C TYR A 248 0.54 -4.14 -4.69
N LEU A 249 0.80 -5.42 -4.90
CA LEU A 249 2.15 -5.94 -5.04
C LEU A 249 2.57 -5.87 -6.50
N ASN A 250 3.87 -5.66 -6.73
CA ASN A 250 4.43 -5.76 -8.06
C ASN A 250 4.15 -7.15 -8.64
N PHE A 251 3.92 -7.21 -9.95
CA PHE A 251 3.62 -8.41 -10.73
C PHE A 251 2.24 -9.04 -10.52
N ILE A 252 1.69 -9.06 -9.30
CA ILE A 252 0.44 -9.76 -8.99
C ILE A 252 -0.76 -8.86 -8.65
N GLY A 253 -0.54 -7.56 -8.44
CA GLY A 253 -1.60 -6.61 -8.10
C GLY A 253 -2.17 -6.83 -6.69
N LYS A 254 -3.49 -6.67 -6.53
CA LYS A 254 -4.17 -6.90 -5.24
C LYS A 254 -4.34 -8.39 -5.00
N PHE A 255 -3.49 -8.95 -4.15
CA PHE A 255 -3.59 -10.34 -3.74
C PHE A 255 -4.17 -10.41 -2.32
N ASP A 256 -5.34 -11.04 -2.22
CA ASP A 256 -6.04 -11.19 -0.94
C ASP A 256 -5.91 -12.68 -0.65
N LEU A 257 -5.08 -13.01 0.34
CA LEU A 257 -5.14 -14.33 0.93
C LEU A 257 -6.45 -14.36 1.71
N LEU A 258 -7.35 -15.29 1.34
CA LEU A 258 -8.48 -15.61 2.20
C LEU A 258 -7.90 -15.92 3.56
N GLU A 259 -8.27 -15.14 4.56
CA GLU A 259 -7.93 -15.44 5.94
C GLU A 259 -8.37 -16.89 6.17
N GLN A 260 -7.40 -17.79 6.35
CA GLN A 260 -7.66 -18.86 7.28
C GLN A 260 -8.10 -18.13 8.54
N GLU A 261 -9.29 -18.44 9.03
CA GLU A 261 -9.75 -17.97 10.33
C GLU A 261 -8.71 -18.40 11.36
N GLU A 262 -7.63 -17.62 11.49
CA GLU A 262 -6.85 -17.55 12.70
C GLU A 262 -7.89 -17.07 13.70
N GLN A 263 -8.47 -18.03 14.41
CA GLN A 263 -9.22 -17.75 15.61
C GLN A 263 -8.37 -16.73 16.36
N PRO A 264 -8.91 -15.54 16.66
CA PRO A 264 -8.11 -14.46 17.19
C PRO A 264 -7.38 -15.02 18.40
N GLU A 265 -6.05 -15.19 18.28
CA GLU A 265 -5.21 -15.43 19.44
C GLU A 265 -5.55 -14.25 20.34
N GLU A 266 -6.22 -14.55 21.45
CA GLU A 266 -6.61 -13.56 22.44
C GLU A 266 -5.31 -12.88 22.86
N THR A 267 -4.98 -11.75 22.22
CA THR A 267 -4.00 -10.83 22.77
C THR A 267 -4.45 -10.65 24.21
N PRO A 268 -3.62 -11.00 25.22
CA PRO A 268 -4.06 -10.92 26.59
C PRO A 268 -4.35 -9.45 26.79
N VAL A 269 -5.65 -9.12 26.81
CA VAL A 269 -6.14 -7.78 27.10
C VAL A 269 -5.42 -7.46 28.39
N ARG A 270 -4.51 -6.49 28.36
CA ARG A 270 -3.99 -5.90 29.59
C ARG A 270 -5.24 -5.37 30.25
N LYS A 271 -5.85 -6.18 31.12
CA LYS A 271 -7.11 -5.88 31.79
C LYS A 271 -6.80 -4.59 32.52
N SER A 272 -7.22 -3.47 31.95
CA SER A 272 -7.37 -2.24 32.70
C SER A 272 -8.35 -2.64 33.80
N LYS A 273 -7.84 -2.94 35.00
CA LYS A 273 -8.64 -3.34 36.17
C LYS A 273 -9.60 -2.22 36.62
N LYS A 274 -9.72 -1.13 35.86
CA LYS A 274 -10.76 -0.12 35.99
C LYS A 274 -11.92 -0.47 35.07
N LYS A 275 -13.01 -0.98 35.67
CA LYS A 275 -14.35 -0.96 35.07
C LYS A 275 -14.66 0.44 34.54
N ARG A 276 -15.25 0.54 33.36
CA ARG A 276 -15.67 1.83 32.80
C ARG A 276 -16.76 2.42 33.73
N ARG A 277 -16.83 3.75 33.89
CA ARG A 277 -17.74 4.40 34.87
C ARG A 277 -19.21 3.97 34.72
N HIS A 278 -19.66 3.65 33.51
CA HIS A 278 -21.02 3.20 33.22
C HIS A 278 -21.30 1.76 33.70
N GLU A 279 -20.27 0.92 33.84
CA GLU A 279 -20.35 -0.48 34.32
C GLU A 279 -20.28 -0.60 35.85
N MET A 280 -19.98 0.50 36.56
CA MET A 280 -19.91 0.52 38.02
C MET A 280 -21.31 0.69 38.64
N THR A 281 -21.59 -0.05 39.72
CA THR A 281 -22.77 0.16 40.56
C THR A 281 -22.73 1.52 41.25
N GLU A 282 -23.88 2.02 41.71
CA GLU A 282 -23.96 3.34 42.36
C GLU A 282 -23.06 3.46 43.60
N GLU A 283 -22.97 2.40 44.40
CA GLU A 283 -22.09 2.32 45.58
C GLU A 283 -20.61 2.46 45.21
N GLN A 284 -20.18 1.79 44.13
CA GLN A 284 -18.80 1.88 43.63
C GLN A 284 -18.48 3.29 43.11
N ARG A 285 -19.45 3.96 42.47
CA ARG A 285 -19.33 5.36 42.05
C ARG A 285 -19.23 6.29 43.26
N ALA A 286 -19.99 6.03 44.33
CA ALA A 286 -19.93 6.81 45.57
C ALA A 286 -18.56 6.67 46.26
N ALA A 287 -18.04 5.44 46.39
CA ALA A 287 -16.72 5.19 46.97
C ALA A 287 -15.59 5.86 46.18
N LEU A 288 -15.67 5.87 44.84
CA LEU A 288 -14.70 6.57 44.00
C LEU A 288 -14.76 8.10 44.22
N ARG A 289 -15.96 8.67 44.31
CA ARG A 289 -16.15 10.11 44.60
C ARG A 289 -15.53 10.49 45.95
N GLU A 290 -15.69 9.68 46.98
CA GLU A 290 -15.07 9.96 48.29
C GLU A 290 -13.54 9.86 48.23
N ARG A 291 -12.98 8.86 47.53
CA ARG A 291 -11.52 8.77 47.34
C ARG A 291 -10.96 9.95 46.57
N ASP A 292 -11.68 10.43 45.55
CA ASP A 292 -11.29 11.61 44.78
C ASP A 292 -11.41 12.90 45.61
N LYS A 293 -12.44 13.04 46.48
CA LYS A 293 -12.52 14.15 47.44
C LYS A 293 -11.33 14.18 48.40
N VAL A 294 -10.96 13.04 48.98
CA VAL A 294 -9.80 12.93 49.88
C VAL A 294 -8.50 13.26 49.15
N ARG A 295 -8.32 12.74 47.93
CA ARG A 295 -7.16 13.06 47.09
C ARG A 295 -7.10 14.56 46.77
N TYR A 296 -8.23 15.16 46.40
CA TYR A 296 -8.31 16.58 46.08
C TYR A 296 -7.99 17.43 47.31
N ALA A 297 -8.55 17.11 48.48
CA ALA A 297 -8.24 17.78 49.74
C ALA A 297 -6.74 17.72 50.08
N ARG A 298 -6.10 16.55 49.92
CA ARG A 298 -4.65 16.41 50.12
C ARG A 298 -3.84 17.27 49.15
N LYS A 299 -4.25 17.31 47.86
CA LYS A 299 -3.58 18.13 46.84
C LYS A 299 -3.71 19.63 47.15
N VAL A 300 -4.89 20.08 47.57
CA VAL A 300 -5.15 21.47 47.95
C VAL A 300 -4.37 21.84 49.21
N ALA A 301 -4.34 20.99 50.23
CA ALA A 301 -3.55 21.21 51.44
C ALA A 301 -2.04 21.30 51.14
N ALA A 302 -1.52 20.41 50.27
CA ALA A 302 -0.13 20.47 49.84
C ALA A 302 0.19 21.75 49.06
N LYS A 303 -0.73 22.21 48.20
CA LYS A 303 -0.58 23.49 47.48
C LYS A 303 -0.57 24.68 48.44
N LYS A 304 -1.49 24.71 49.40
CA LYS A 304 -1.56 25.75 50.43
C LYS A 304 -0.30 25.79 51.29
N ALA A 305 0.18 24.63 51.74
CA ALA A 305 1.43 24.52 52.49
C ALA A 305 2.65 24.98 51.67
N ALA A 306 2.68 24.72 50.36
CA ALA A 306 3.73 25.21 49.47
C ALA A 306 3.66 26.74 49.28
N GLU A 307 2.46 27.31 49.12
CA GLU A 307 2.25 28.76 49.06
C GLU A 307 2.62 29.45 50.39
N GLU A 308 2.28 28.84 51.52
CA GLU A 308 2.68 29.31 52.86
C GLU A 308 4.20 29.23 53.07
N ALA A 309 4.84 28.14 52.64
CA ALA A 309 6.29 28.00 52.70
C ALA A 309 7.01 29.02 51.79
N GLN A 310 6.47 29.30 50.60
CA GLN A 310 6.98 30.36 49.72
C GLN A 310 6.80 31.75 50.34
N ARG A 311 5.64 32.03 50.92
CA ARG A 311 5.37 33.29 51.62
C ARG A 311 6.30 33.45 52.83
N ALA A 312 6.52 32.40 53.61
CA ALA A 312 7.45 32.40 54.74
C ALA A 312 8.90 32.62 54.28
N ALA A 313 9.30 32.01 53.16
CA ALA A 313 10.63 32.23 52.59
C ALA A 313 10.85 33.68 52.12
N ILE A 314 9.82 34.33 51.57
CA ILE A 314 9.86 35.75 51.17
C ILE A 314 9.93 36.69 52.39
N LEU A 315 9.22 36.35 53.47
CA LEU A 315 9.16 37.18 54.69
C LEU A 315 10.35 36.99 55.63
N LYS A 316 11.15 35.93 55.46
CA LYS A 316 12.32 35.60 56.29
C LYS A 316 13.39 36.71 56.20
N GLY A 317 13.70 37.38 57.30
CA GLY A 317 14.65 38.51 57.35
C GLY A 317 14.05 39.88 57.04
N THR A 318 12.73 39.99 56.89
CA THR A 318 12.01 41.29 56.83
C THR A 318 11.35 41.60 58.19
N ALA A 319 10.97 42.86 58.43
CA ALA A 319 10.29 43.28 59.67
C ALA A 319 8.92 42.60 59.92
N TYR A 320 8.42 41.83 58.95
CA TYR A 320 7.13 41.11 58.98
C TYR A 320 7.29 39.59 59.07
N GLU A 321 8.45 39.08 59.52
CA GLU A 321 8.68 37.66 59.72
C GLU A 321 7.71 37.08 60.77
N ILE A 322 6.86 36.15 60.35
CA ILE A 322 5.89 35.47 61.22
C ILE A 322 6.62 34.31 61.92
N ARG A 323 6.98 34.49 63.20
CA ARG A 323 7.51 33.38 64.02
C ARG A 323 6.40 32.37 64.30
N PRO A 324 6.68 31.05 64.26
CA PRO A 324 5.69 30.04 64.63
C PRO A 324 5.25 30.29 66.08
N GLN A 325 3.94 30.44 66.32
CA GLN A 325 3.42 30.45 67.69
C GLN A 325 3.64 29.07 68.29
N GLU A 326 4.44 28.98 69.35
CA GLU A 326 4.55 27.77 70.17
C GLU A 326 3.17 27.43 70.73
N ALA A 327 2.64 26.27 70.37
CA ALA A 327 1.41 25.75 70.95
C ALA A 327 1.66 25.54 72.45
N GLY A 328 1.14 26.47 73.27
CA GLY A 328 1.27 26.44 74.72
C GLY A 328 0.78 25.13 75.30
N ALA A 329 1.68 24.43 75.97
CA ALA A 329 1.34 23.41 76.95
C ALA A 329 0.52 24.06 78.07
N ALA A 330 -0.79 23.89 78.04
CA ALA A 330 -1.64 24.24 79.15
C ALA A 330 -1.41 23.24 80.29
N HIS A 331 -0.62 23.67 81.27
CA HIS A 331 -0.70 23.19 82.65
C HIS A 331 -2.15 23.30 83.15
N ALA A 332 -2.72 22.19 83.59
CA ALA A 332 -3.84 22.19 84.52
C ALA A 332 -3.58 21.11 85.58
N ALA A 333 -2.96 21.54 86.68
CA ALA A 333 -3.00 20.87 87.96
C ALA A 333 -3.96 21.67 88.85
N ILE A 334 -5.04 21.03 89.29
CA ILE A 334 -5.49 20.80 90.68
C ILE A 334 -6.57 19.73 90.60
#